data_AF-A0A957FDX3-F1
#
_entry.id   AF-A0A957FDX3-F1
#
_cell.length_a   1.000
_cell.length_b   1.000
_cell.length_c   1.000
_cell.angle_alpha   90.00
_cell.angle_beta   90.00
_cell.angle_gamma   90.00
#
_symmetry.space_group_name_H-M   'P 1'
#
loop_
_entity.id
_entity.type
_entity.pdbx_description
1 polymer ?
#
loop_
_entity_poly.entity_id
_entity_poly.type
_entity_poly.pdbx_seq_one_letter_code
_entity_poly.pdbx_strand_id
1 'polypeptide(L)'
;MLLDEPTNHLDIEAIGWLEEQLSQTRAAFVLISHDRAFLRALTRATLWIDRGEVRRQDKGFDAFEEWRETTWAAEDEARHKLDRKIKAEARWAVEGISARRKR
;
A
#
# COMPACT_ATOMS: atom_id res chain seq x y z
N MET A 1 16.56 -8.84 11.92
CA MET A 1 16.50 -10.01 11.02
C MET A 1 15.64 -9.68 9.82
N LEU A 2 15.89 -10.31 8.68
CA LEU A 2 15.08 -10.21 7.45
C LEU A 2 14.58 -11.61 7.14
N LEU A 3 13.27 -11.79 7.05
CA LEU A 3 12.62 -13.07 6.80
C LEU A 3 11.77 -12.92 5.55
N ASP A 4 12.12 -13.66 4.50
CA ASP A 4 11.43 -13.65 3.21
C ASP A 4 10.76 -15.00 2.98
N GLU A 5 9.44 -15.00 2.92
CA GLU A 5 8.57 -16.19 2.86
C GLU A 5 8.98 -17.31 3.83
N PRO A 6 9.11 -17.06 5.14
CA PRO A 6 9.62 -18.04 6.09
C PRO A 6 8.66 -19.20 6.36
N THR A 7 7.39 -19.08 5.95
CA THR A 7 6.38 -20.15 6.05
C THR A 7 6.46 -21.14 4.89
N ASN A 8 7.26 -20.84 3.85
CA ASN A 8 7.36 -21.71 2.70
C ASN A 8 8.02 -23.05 3.09
N HIS A 9 7.45 -24.15 2.59
CA HIS A 9 7.87 -25.52 2.90
C HIS A 9 7.76 -25.94 4.38
N LEU A 10 7.10 -25.15 5.24
CA LEU A 10 6.80 -25.54 6.62
C LEU A 10 5.43 -26.22 6.72
N ASP A 11 5.32 -27.18 7.64
CA ASP A 11 4.03 -27.70 8.08
C ASP A 11 3.40 -26.78 9.13
N ILE A 12 2.15 -27.06 9.48
CA ILE A 12 1.37 -26.20 10.38
C ILE A 12 1.95 -26.14 11.81
N GLU A 13 2.58 -27.22 12.27
CA GLU A 13 3.21 -27.27 13.59
C GLU A 13 4.48 -26.40 13.63
N ALA A 14 5.30 -26.49 12.58
CA ALA A 14 6.49 -25.66 12.43
C ALA A 14 6.16 -24.17 12.28
N ILE A 15 5.07 -23.83 11.57
CA ILE A 15 4.58 -22.45 11.49
C ILE A 15 4.20 -21.93 12.88
N GLY A 16 3.42 -22.70 13.66
CA GLY A 16 3.03 -22.31 15.01
C GLY A 16 4.23 -22.13 15.94
N TRP A 17 5.21 -23.03 15.87
CA TRP A 17 6.47 -22.88 16.61
C TRP A 17 7.21 -21.59 16.22
N LEU A 18 7.31 -21.30 14.92
CA LEU A 18 7.99 -20.11 14.42
C LEU A 18 7.27 -18.83 14.85
N GLU A 19 5.93 -18.80 14.80
CA GLU A 19 5.14 -17.69 15.35
C GLU A 19 5.46 -17.44 16.82
N GLU A 20 5.48 -18.49 17.63
CA GLU A 20 5.77 -18.36 19.05
C GLU A 20 7.19 -17.83 19.29
N GLN A 21 8.19 -18.36 18.59
CA GLN A 21 9.57 -17.90 18.71
C GLN A 21 9.73 -16.43 18.30
N LEU A 22 9.10 -16.02 17.19
CA LEU A 22 9.16 -14.64 16.70
C LEU A 22 8.37 -13.69 17.59
N SER A 23 7.29 -14.13 18.23
CA SER A 23 6.53 -13.29 19.16
C SER A 23 7.32 -12.97 20.45
N GLN A 24 8.17 -13.89 20.89
CA GLN A 24 8.97 -13.76 22.12
C GLN A 24 10.32 -13.07 21.88
N THR A 25 10.74 -12.93 20.62
CA THR A 25 12.03 -12.32 20.30
C THR A 25 12.05 -10.84 20.68
N ARG A 26 13.16 -10.41 21.30
CA ARG A 26 13.41 -8.98 21.60
C ARG A 26 14.08 -8.25 20.43
N ALA A 27 14.51 -8.99 19.41
CA ALA A 27 15.16 -8.42 18.25
C ALA A 27 14.13 -7.82 17.28
N ALA A 28 14.51 -6.75 16.60
CA ALA A 28 13.71 -6.26 15.48
C ALA A 28 13.82 -7.20 14.28
N PHE A 29 12.71 -7.46 13.62
CA PHE A 29 12.66 -8.22 12.37
C PHE A 29 11.76 -7.54 11.34
N VAL A 30 12.09 -7.76 10.08
CA VAL A 30 11.26 -7.42 8.93
C VAL A 30 10.81 -8.72 8.32
N LEU A 31 9.50 -8.80 8.05
CA LEU A 31 8.83 -10.01 7.63
C LEU A 31 8.13 -9.77 6.29
N ILE A 32 8.40 -10.64 5.34
CA ILE A 32 7.72 -10.69 4.05
C ILE A 32 7.06 -12.06 3.98
N SER A 33 5.74 -12.09 3.82
CA SER A 33 4.99 -13.33 3.64
C SER A 33 3.69 -13.08 2.89
N HIS A 34 3.22 -14.07 2.15
CA HIS A 34 1.86 -14.11 1.62
C HIS A 34 0.81 -14.58 2.64
N ASP A 35 1.23 -15.13 3.79
CA ASP A 35 0.31 -15.60 4.84
C ASP A 35 -0.20 -14.43 5.68
N ARG A 36 -1.50 -14.16 5.53
CA ARG A 36 -2.18 -13.05 6.20
C ARG A 36 -2.36 -13.27 7.70
N ALA A 37 -2.54 -14.52 8.14
CA ALA A 37 -2.72 -14.83 9.57
C ALA A 37 -1.40 -14.63 10.31
N PHE A 38 -0.31 -15.15 9.72
CA PHE A 38 1.05 -15.02 10.22
C PHE A 38 1.48 -13.54 10.34
N LEU A 39 1.23 -12.74 9.29
CA LEU A 39 1.50 -11.30 9.33
C LEU A 39 0.66 -10.58 10.41
N ARG A 40 -0.63 -10.92 10.56
CA ARG A 40 -1.49 -10.32 11.59
C ARG A 40 -1.01 -10.63 13.00
N ALA A 41 -0.50 -11.84 13.24
CA ALA A 41 -0.05 -12.27 14.55
C ALA A 41 1.25 -11.57 14.99
N LEU A 42 2.17 -11.30 14.07
CA LEU A 42 3.54 -10.89 14.40
C LEU A 42 3.86 -9.41 14.13
N THR A 43 3.15 -8.75 13.20
CA THR A 43 3.54 -7.41 12.74
C THR A 43 2.91 -6.30 13.60
N ARG A 44 3.69 -5.24 13.84
CA ARG A 44 3.26 -4.04 14.58
C ARG A 44 3.20 -2.78 13.71
N ALA A 45 3.86 -2.84 12.56
CA ALA A 45 3.89 -1.80 11.54
C ALA A 45 3.86 -2.49 10.17
N THR A 46 3.26 -1.83 9.19
CA THR A 46 3.10 -2.34 7.83
C THR A 46 3.79 -1.42 6.85
N LEU A 47 4.62 -2.00 5.99
CA LEU A 47 5.17 -1.35 4.81
C LEU A 47 4.43 -1.89 3.59
N TRP A 48 3.87 -0.99 2.79
CA TRP A 48 3.16 -1.33 1.57
C TRP A 48 3.89 -0.73 0.38
N ILE A 49 4.28 -1.60 -0.54
CA ILE A 49 4.94 -1.23 -1.79
C ILE A 49 3.90 -1.34 -2.91
N ASP A 50 3.59 -0.23 -3.57
CA ASP A 50 2.72 -0.19 -4.73
C ASP A 50 3.29 0.78 -5.77
N ARG A 51 3.31 0.38 -7.05
CA ARG A 51 3.78 1.20 -8.20
C ARG A 51 5.14 1.90 -7.99
N GLY A 52 6.06 1.28 -7.26
CA GLY A 52 7.39 1.84 -6.97
C GLY A 52 7.41 2.86 -5.82
N GLU A 53 6.29 3.11 -5.17
CA GLU A 53 6.20 3.90 -3.95
C GLU A 53 6.11 2.99 -2.73
N VAL A 54 6.76 3.40 -1.64
CA VAL A 54 6.65 2.73 -0.33
C VAL A 54 5.85 3.61 0.60
N ARG A 55 4.75 3.05 1.11
CA ARG A 55 3.90 3.66 2.13
C ARG A 55 4.11 2.93 3.43
N ARG A 56 4.06 3.66 4.55
CA ARG A 56 4.23 3.10 5.88
C ARG A 56 3.02 3.43 6.74
N GLN A 57 2.60 2.45 7.54
CA GLN A 57 1.64 2.64 8.61
C GLN A 57 2.19 2.02 9.90
N ASP A 58 2.11 2.74 11.02
CA ASP A 58 2.51 2.23 12.34
C ASP A 58 1.39 1.43 13.01
N LYS A 59 0.73 0.58 12.22
CA LYS A 59 -0.26 -0.42 12.64
C LYS A 59 0.12 -1.77 12.03
N GLY A 60 -0.27 -2.85 12.70
CA GLY A 60 -0.08 -4.20 12.21
C GLY A 60 -0.83 -4.47 10.90
N PHE A 61 -0.64 -5.66 10.34
CA PHE A 61 -1.28 -6.06 9.08
C PHE A 61 -2.81 -6.21 9.19
N ASP A 62 -3.36 -6.22 10.40
CA ASP A 62 -4.80 -6.20 10.66
C ASP A 62 -5.47 -4.94 10.07
N ALA A 63 -4.83 -3.78 10.19
CA ALA A 63 -5.30 -2.50 9.67
C ALA A 63 -5.05 -2.30 8.16
N PHE A 64 -4.37 -3.26 7.50
CA PHE A 64 -3.91 -3.09 6.12
C PHE A 64 -5.06 -2.99 5.11
N GLU A 65 -6.14 -3.75 5.29
CA GLU A 65 -7.28 -3.74 4.35
C GLU A 65 -7.97 -2.37 4.32
N GLU A 66 -8.36 -1.87 5.49
CA GLU A 66 -8.98 -0.55 5.64
C GLU A 66 -8.07 0.56 5.10
N TRP A 67 -6.78 0.46 5.40
CA TRP A 67 -5.79 1.43 4.91
C TRP A 67 -5.69 1.41 3.39
N ARG A 68 -5.66 0.22 2.77
CA ARG A 68 -5.60 0.04 1.32
C ARG A 68 -6.83 0.65 0.63
N GLU A 69 -8.03 0.34 1.13
CA GLU A 69 -9.28 0.85 0.58
C GLU A 69 -9.36 2.37 0.66
N THR A 70 -9.05 2.95 1.82
CA THR A 70 -9.02 4.40 2.02
C THR A 70 -8.04 5.07 1.07
N THR A 71 -6.87 4.45 0.90
CA THR A 71 -5.80 4.95 0.06
C THR A 71 -6.19 4.94 -1.43
N TRP A 72 -6.76 3.84 -1.92
CA TRP A 72 -7.22 3.76 -3.30
C TRP A 72 -8.40 4.68 -3.59
N ALA A 73 -9.33 4.84 -2.65
CA ALA A 73 -10.42 5.80 -2.79
C ALA A 73 -9.91 7.24 -2.92
N ALA A 74 -8.92 7.62 -2.10
CA ALA A 74 -8.28 8.94 -2.19
C ALA A 74 -7.54 9.15 -3.53
N GLU A 75 -6.87 8.11 -4.05
CA GLU A 75 -6.21 8.16 -5.36
C GLU A 75 -7.21 8.34 -6.50
N ASP A 76 -8.31 7.61 -6.48
CA ASP A 76 -9.33 7.68 -7.52
C ASP A 76 -10.00 9.06 -7.52
N GLU A 77 -10.29 9.62 -6.35
CA GLU A 77 -10.82 10.99 -6.22
C GLU A 77 -9.83 12.03 -6.76
N ALA A 78 -8.54 11.89 -6.42
CA ALA A 78 -7.49 12.78 -6.91
C ALA A 78 -7.37 12.70 -8.44
N ARG A 79 -7.43 11.48 -9.02
CA ARG A 79 -7.40 11.28 -10.46
C ARG A 79 -8.61 11.93 -11.14
N HIS A 80 -9.80 11.77 -10.59
CA HIS A 80 -11.00 12.41 -11.11
C HIS A 80 -10.97 13.94 -11.04
N LYS A 81 -10.35 14.52 -10.00
CA LYS A 81 -10.14 15.98 -9.91
C LYS A 81 -9.14 16.46 -10.97
N LEU A 82 -8.06 15.72 -11.17
CA LEU A 82 -7.04 16.05 -12.17
C LEU A 82 -7.62 16.00 -13.59
N ASP A 83 -8.36 14.94 -13.94
CA ASP A 83 -9.00 14.79 -15.25
C ASP A 83 -9.97 15.94 -15.55
N ARG A 84 -10.74 16.39 -14.56
CA ARG A 84 -11.64 17.54 -14.71
C ARG A 84 -10.86 18.82 -14.99
N LYS A 85 -9.73 19.04 -14.32
CA LYS A 85 -8.86 20.21 -14.53
C LYS A 85 -8.23 20.19 -15.92
N ILE A 86 -7.69 19.05 -16.34
CA ILE A 86 -7.12 18.86 -17.69
C ILE A 86 -8.16 19.17 -18.77
N LYS A 87 -9.40 18.66 -18.64
CA LYS A 87 -10.49 18.95 -19.59
C LYS A 87 -10.90 20.43 -19.60
N ALA A 88 -10.82 21.12 -18.47
CA ALA A 88 -11.12 22.55 -18.41
C ALA A 88 -10.01 23.37 -19.10
N GLU A 89 -8.74 23.07 -18.82
CA GLU A 89 -7.59 23.74 -19.43
C GLU A 89 -7.52 23.49 -20.94
N ALA A 90 -7.77 22.26 -21.39
CA ALA A 90 -7.80 21.92 -22.82
C ALA A 90 -8.88 22.73 -23.57
N ARG A 91 -10.08 22.90 -22.98
CA ARG A 91 -11.14 23.74 -23.56
C ARG A 91 -10.72 25.21 -23.64
N TRP A 92 -10.16 25.75 -22.56
CA TRP A 92 -9.70 27.14 -22.53
C TRP A 92 -8.58 27.41 -23.55
N ALA A 93 -7.66 26.46 -23.73
CA ALA A 93 -6.59 26.59 -24.74
C ALA A 93 -7.17 26.68 -26.17
N VAL A 94 -8.18 25.87 -26.50
CA VAL A 94 -8.83 25.90 -27.82
C VAL A 94 -9.61 27.21 -28.03
N GLU A 95 -10.40 27.63 -27.04
CA GLU A 95 -11.20 28.86 -27.14
C GLU A 95 -10.33 30.13 -27.11
N GLY A 96 -9.26 30.15 -26.31
CA GLY A 96 -8.33 31.26 -26.21
C GLY A 96 -7.52 31.52 -27.48
N ILE A 97 -7.23 30.47 -28.27
CA ILE A 97 -6.59 30.60 -29.59
C ILE A 97 -7.59 31.15 -30.62
N SER A 98 -8.85 30.71 -30.59
CA SER A 98 -9.92 31.19 -31.48
C SER A 98 -10.20 32.69 -31.28
N ALA A 99 -10.19 33.16 -30.03
CA ALA A 99 -10.39 34.58 -29.70
C ALA A 99 -9.27 35.50 -30.23
N ARG A 100 -8.03 35.03 -30.34
CA ARG A 100 -6.89 35.81 -30.88
C ARG A 100 -6.83 35.87 -32.41
N ARG A 101 -7.52 34.97 -33.11
CA ARG A 101 -7.48 34.87 -34.59
C ARG A 101 -8.51 35.75 -35.31
N LYS A 102 -9.40 36.41 -34.58
CA LYS A 102 -10.45 37.32 -35.11
C LYS A 102 -10.07 38.81 -35.07
N ARG A 103 -8.79 39.16 -34.92
CA ARG A 103 -8.31 40.54 -34.99
C ARG A 103 -7.39 40.74 -36.19
#